data_AF-X0YMQ8-F1
#
_entry.id   AF-X0YMQ8-F1
#
_cell.length_a   1.000
_cell.length_b   1.000
_cell.length_c   1.000
_cell.angle_alpha   90.00
_cell.angle_beta   90.00
_cell.angle_gamma   90.00
#
_symmetry.space_group_name_H-M   'P 1'
#
loop_
_entity.id
_entity.type
_entity.pdbx_description
1 polymer ?
#
loop_
_entity_poly.entity_id
_entity_poly.type
_entity_poly.pdbx_seq_one_letter_code
_entity_poly.pdbx_strand_id
1 'polypeptide(L)'
;THILGYTGDASTDQIDANEDVDLGDVVGQDGIEYQYDDVLRGEKGVQIIEIDASMNVVNEYVNEGTAPVPGDSLYLSIDANAQRKFYEILKAGIETYDATGGAAILENVRTGEVVASVSLPSYDNNAFIGGISEDEYARLISDAEGVPLFNRAISAQVPPGSMFKTIVASAALQEGAITRDTVFNSTGVIYLGDGTYPFQEYHQHAYGPLDLISGIAKSSNIYFCRTMLALGIE
;
A
#
# COMPACT_ATOMS: atom_id res chain seq x y z
N THR A 1 -4.46 10.44 3.44
CA THR A 1 -4.07 9.90 4.76
C THR A 1 -2.94 8.93 4.63
N HIS A 2 -3.17 7.69 4.17
CA HIS A 2 -2.15 6.61 4.15
C HIS A 2 -0.87 6.86 3.34
N ILE A 3 -0.85 7.86 2.44
CA ILE A 3 0.39 8.28 1.76
C ILE A 3 1.27 9.07 2.73
N LEU A 4 0.73 10.18 3.26
CA LEU A 4 1.50 11.08 4.11
C LEU A 4 1.74 10.43 5.47
N GLY A 5 0.70 9.81 6.05
CA GLY A 5 0.70 9.36 7.43
C GLY A 5 0.50 10.53 8.38
N TYR A 6 1.11 10.44 9.56
CA TYR A 6 1.06 11.44 10.61
C TYR A 6 2.27 11.32 11.53
N THR A 7 2.48 12.36 12.34
CA THR A 7 3.44 12.39 13.43
C THR A 7 2.76 12.20 14.77
N GLY A 8 3.50 11.76 15.79
CA GLY A 8 3.03 11.60 17.16
C GLY A 8 4.19 11.42 18.12
N ASP A 9 3.88 11.31 19.42
CA ASP A 9 4.90 11.14 20.46
C ASP A 9 5.76 9.89 20.21
N ALA A 10 7.07 10.02 20.42
CA ALA A 10 8.01 8.92 20.26
C ALA A 10 7.66 7.74 21.18
N SER A 11 7.51 6.57 20.57
CA SER A 11 7.35 5.32 21.30
C SER A 11 8.69 4.85 21.87
N THR A 12 8.64 4.00 22.91
CA THR A 12 9.85 3.40 23.49
C THR A 12 10.67 2.66 22.44
N ASP A 13 10.02 1.95 21.50
CA ASP A 13 10.70 1.23 20.43
C ASP A 13 11.45 2.17 19.48
N GLN A 14 10.92 3.36 19.21
CA GLN A 14 11.58 4.37 18.37
C GLN A 14 12.76 5.02 19.08
N ILE A 15 12.63 5.29 20.39
CA ILE A 15 13.73 5.81 21.23
C ILE A 15 14.87 4.78 21.31
N ASP A 16 14.54 3.51 21.52
CA ASP A 16 15.54 2.44 21.60
C ASP A 16 16.23 2.17 20.24
N ALA A 17 15.54 2.45 19.13
CA ALA A 17 16.05 2.23 17.79
C ALA A 17 16.88 3.41 17.25
N ASN A 18 16.70 4.62 17.78
CA ASN A 18 17.37 5.82 17.29
C ASN A 18 17.82 6.71 18.47
N GLU A 19 19.13 6.79 18.70
CA GLU A 19 19.75 7.56 19.79
C GLU A 19 19.48 9.08 19.70
N ASP A 20 19.09 9.59 18.52
CA ASP A 20 18.72 10.99 18.33
C ASP A 20 17.24 11.28 18.66
N VAL A 21 16.46 10.25 19.00
CA VAL A 21 15.06 10.37 19.43
C VAL A 21 14.98 10.28 20.95
N ASP A 22 14.43 11.33 21.57
CA ASP A 22 14.26 11.40 23.02
C ASP A 22 12.77 11.26 23.42
N LEU A 23 12.55 10.96 24.70
CA LEU A 23 11.21 11.00 25.27
C LEU A 23 10.60 12.41 25.14
N GLY A 24 9.41 12.48 24.55
CA GLY A 24 8.69 13.73 24.31
C GLY A 24 8.96 14.34 22.93
N ASP A 25 9.82 13.73 22.12
CA ASP A 25 9.93 14.08 20.71
C ASP A 25 8.66 13.71 19.95
N VAL A 26 8.38 14.50 18.91
CA VAL A 26 7.38 14.19 17.89
C VAL A 26 8.09 13.57 16.70
N VAL A 27 7.69 12.35 16.35
CA VAL A 27 8.27 11.56 15.25
C VAL A 27 7.18 11.05 14.33
N GLY A 28 7.53 10.70 13.11
CA GLY A 28 6.65 10.01 12.17
C GLY A 28 6.12 8.69 12.74
N GLN A 29 4.85 8.39 12.48
CA GLN A 29 4.14 7.20 12.99
C GLN A 29 3.59 6.31 11.88
N ASP A 30 3.27 6.90 10.72
CA ASP A 30 2.81 6.18 9.54
C ASP A 30 3.29 6.87 8.26
N GLY A 31 3.16 6.19 7.12
CA GLY A 31 3.37 6.75 5.78
C GLY A 31 4.75 7.35 5.56
N ILE A 32 4.78 8.47 4.83
CA ILE A 32 6.00 9.21 4.50
C ILE A 32 6.61 9.86 5.74
N GLU A 33 5.78 10.35 6.67
CA GLU A 33 6.27 10.92 7.94
C GLU A 33 7.14 9.89 8.68
N TYR A 34 6.70 8.62 8.78
CA TYR A 34 7.50 7.56 9.40
C TYR A 34 8.71 7.15 8.54
N GLN A 35 8.49 6.90 7.26
CA GLN A 35 9.54 6.37 6.38
C GLN A 35 10.72 7.32 6.19
N TYR A 36 10.48 8.63 6.31
CA TYR A 36 11.47 9.68 6.12
C TYR A 36 11.65 10.57 7.36
N ASP A 37 11.28 10.09 8.55
CA ASP A 37 11.39 10.86 9.80
C ASP A 37 12.79 11.44 9.98
N ASP A 38 13.84 10.64 9.76
CA ASP A 38 15.23 11.06 9.96
C ASP A 38 15.61 12.31 9.14
N VAL A 39 15.09 12.45 7.91
CA VAL A 39 15.37 13.63 7.08
C VAL A 39 14.39 14.78 7.33
N LEU A 40 13.16 14.48 7.74
CA LEU A 40 12.12 15.47 8.00
C LEU A 40 12.28 16.16 9.37
N ARG A 41 12.80 15.44 10.37
CA ARG A 41 12.92 15.89 11.76
C ARG A 41 14.04 16.92 11.95
N GLY A 42 15.11 16.81 11.16
CA GLY A 42 16.28 17.69 11.24
C GLY A 42 17.13 17.41 12.49
N GLU A 43 17.95 18.38 12.88
CA GLU A 43 18.89 18.23 14.00
C GLU A 43 18.51 19.15 15.17
N LYS A 44 18.54 18.61 16.39
CA LYS A 44 18.27 19.37 17.61
C LYS A 44 19.39 20.38 17.87
N GLY A 45 18.98 21.59 18.24
CA GLY A 45 19.88 22.58 18.81
C GLY A 45 20.06 22.37 20.31
N VAL A 46 21.08 23.02 20.87
CA VAL A 46 21.34 23.05 22.30
C VAL A 46 21.22 24.48 22.78
N GLN A 47 20.41 24.73 23.81
CA GLN A 47 20.37 26.02 24.51
C GLN A 47 20.97 25.85 25.91
N ILE A 48 21.89 26.73 26.27
CA ILE A 48 22.50 26.75 27.61
C ILE A 48 21.85 27.86 28.42
N ILE A 49 21.22 27.49 29.54
CA ILE A 49 20.60 28.41 30.50
C ILE A 49 21.21 28.22 31.89
N GLU A 50 21.39 29.32 32.62
CA GLU A 50 21.76 29.28 34.03
C GLU A 50 20.51 29.36 34.89
N ILE A 51 20.39 28.45 35.86
CA ILE A 51 19.29 28.43 36.81
C ILE A 51 19.79 28.56 38.24
N ASP A 52 19.01 29.22 39.10
CA ASP A 52 19.27 29.28 40.53
C ASP A 52 18.80 28.00 41.26
N ALA A 53 19.07 27.91 42.56
CA ALA A 53 18.64 26.78 43.39
C ALA A 53 17.10 26.63 43.52
N SER A 54 16.35 27.65 43.08
CA SER A 54 14.87 27.65 43.03
C SER A 54 14.33 27.38 41.61
N MET A 55 15.19 27.01 40.65
CA MET A 55 14.88 26.77 39.23
C MET A 55 14.45 28.02 38.43
N ASN A 56 14.76 29.23 38.91
CA ASN A 56 14.54 30.43 38.10
C ASN A 56 15.66 30.60 37.08
N VAL A 57 15.32 30.98 35.84
CA VAL A 57 16.31 31.33 34.81
C VAL A 57 17.00 32.65 35.20
N VAL A 58 18.32 32.59 35.39
CA VAL A 58 19.17 33.72 35.78
C VAL A 58 19.86 34.32 34.56
N ASN A 59 20.25 33.50 33.59
CA ASN A 59 20.91 33.93 32.37
C ASN A 59 20.64 32.94 31.21
N GLU A 60 20.65 33.45 29.97
CA GLU A 60 20.58 32.64 28.75
C GLU A 60 21.82 32.91 27.89
N TYR A 61 22.62 31.86 27.66
CA TYR A 61 23.85 31.97 26.87
C TYR A 61 23.56 31.72 25.39
N VAL A 62 22.88 32.68 24.76
CA VAL A 62 22.34 32.59 23.38
C VAL A 62 23.41 32.21 22.33
N ASN A 63 24.70 32.50 22.56
CA ASN A 63 25.79 32.21 21.64
C ASN A 63 26.67 31.01 22.03
N GLU A 64 26.42 30.37 23.17
CA GLU A 64 27.19 29.21 23.64
C GLU A 64 26.50 27.88 23.30
N GLY A 65 25.26 27.94 22.83
CA GLY A 65 24.50 26.83 22.29
C GLY A 65 24.76 26.56 20.81
N THR A 66 24.05 25.55 20.29
CA THR A 66 23.97 25.26 18.85
C THR A 66 22.54 25.53 18.37
N ALA A 67 22.41 26.23 17.24
CA ALA A 67 21.09 26.43 16.63
C ALA A 67 20.57 25.10 16.06
N PRO A 68 19.26 24.82 16.13
CA PRO A 68 18.69 23.65 15.46
C PRO A 68 18.80 23.78 13.94
N VAL A 69 18.88 22.66 13.25
CA VAL A 69 18.85 22.58 11.79
C VAL A 69 17.49 22.06 11.37
N PRO A 70 16.67 22.83 10.63
CA PRO A 70 15.41 22.33 10.10
C PRO A 70 15.64 21.12 9.20
N GLY A 71 14.74 20.14 9.26
CA GLY A 71 14.75 19.02 8.34
C GLY A 71 14.56 19.43 6.89
N ASP A 72 14.88 18.50 6.00
CA ASP A 72 14.78 18.68 4.57
C ASP A 72 13.33 18.68 4.09
N SER A 73 13.09 19.31 2.93
CA SER A 73 11.79 19.23 2.25
C SER A 73 11.74 18.04 1.30
N LEU A 74 10.67 17.25 1.37
CA LEU A 74 10.41 16.17 0.41
C LEU A 74 9.47 16.63 -0.70
N TYR A 75 9.86 16.34 -1.94
CA TYR A 75 9.02 16.53 -3.13
C TYR A 75 8.48 15.19 -3.59
N LEU A 76 7.16 15.01 -3.50
CA LEU A 76 6.50 13.78 -3.88
C LEU A 76 6.05 13.82 -5.34
N SER A 77 6.01 12.65 -5.98
CA SER A 77 5.41 12.48 -7.32
C SER A 77 3.88 12.53 -7.34
N ILE A 78 3.26 12.64 -6.16
CA ILE A 78 1.81 12.64 -6.01
C ILE A 78 1.21 13.93 -6.57
N ASP A 79 0.32 13.80 -7.55
CA ASP A 79 -0.50 14.92 -8.01
C ASP A 79 -1.75 15.03 -7.15
N ALA A 80 -1.89 16.14 -6.42
CA ALA A 80 -2.99 16.35 -5.49
C ALA A 80 -4.39 16.34 -6.16
N ASN A 81 -4.48 16.78 -7.42
CA ASN A 81 -5.74 16.76 -8.17
C ASN A 81 -6.07 15.36 -8.65
N ALA A 82 -5.07 14.61 -9.15
CA ALA A 82 -5.23 13.20 -9.50
C ALA A 82 -5.64 12.38 -8.27
N GLN A 83 -4.94 12.55 -7.14
CA GLN A 83 -5.26 11.91 -5.87
C GLN A 83 -6.72 12.16 -5.44
N ARG A 84 -7.17 13.41 -5.46
CA ARG A 84 -8.56 13.77 -5.13
C ARG A 84 -9.54 13.11 -6.09
N LYS A 85 -9.26 13.15 -7.40
CA LYS A 85 -10.16 12.56 -8.38
C LYS A 85 -10.24 11.05 -8.24
N PHE A 86 -9.11 10.41 -7.95
CA PHE A 86 -9.03 8.96 -7.77
C PHE A 86 -9.75 8.51 -6.51
N TYR A 87 -9.69 9.31 -5.44
CA TYR A 87 -10.50 9.11 -4.24
C TYR A 87 -12.00 9.12 -4.54
N GLU A 88 -12.48 10.13 -5.28
CA GLU A 88 -13.91 10.24 -5.65
C GLU A 88 -14.37 9.02 -6.48
N ILE A 89 -13.57 8.61 -7.46
CA ILE A 89 -13.89 7.48 -8.33
C ILE A 89 -13.96 6.18 -7.53
N LEU A 90 -12.95 5.92 -6.69
CA LEU A 90 -12.91 4.70 -5.90
C LEU A 90 -14.05 4.66 -4.88
N LYS A 91 -14.33 5.79 -4.22
CA LYS A 91 -15.45 5.90 -3.28
C LYS A 91 -16.79 5.60 -3.95
N ALA A 92 -17.06 6.22 -5.11
CA ALA A 92 -18.27 5.94 -5.87
C ALA A 92 -18.37 4.47 -6.31
N GLY A 93 -17.25 3.85 -6.67
CA GLY A 93 -17.20 2.42 -6.99
C GLY A 93 -17.54 1.54 -5.80
N ILE A 94 -16.95 1.80 -4.63
CA ILE A 94 -17.22 1.08 -3.39
C ILE A 94 -18.72 1.14 -3.04
N GLU A 95 -19.32 2.33 -3.11
CA GLU A 95 -20.76 2.53 -2.87
C GLU A 95 -21.63 1.80 -3.91
N THR A 96 -21.26 1.87 -5.19
CA THR A 96 -22.02 1.23 -6.29
C THR A 96 -22.05 -0.29 -6.16
N TYR A 97 -20.96 -0.88 -5.67
CA TYR A 97 -20.79 -2.34 -5.57
C TYR A 97 -20.99 -2.88 -4.14
N ASP A 98 -21.43 -2.05 -3.19
CA ASP A 98 -21.61 -2.41 -1.79
C ASP A 98 -20.36 -3.12 -1.20
N ALA A 99 -19.18 -2.58 -1.51
CA ALA A 99 -17.91 -3.15 -1.07
C ALA A 99 -17.51 -2.64 0.32
N THR A 100 -16.83 -3.47 1.11
CA THR A 100 -16.31 -3.07 2.44
C THR A 100 -15.14 -2.07 2.35
N GLY A 101 -14.49 -1.98 1.19
CA GLY A 101 -13.35 -1.11 0.98
C GLY A 101 -12.68 -1.37 -0.37
N GLY A 102 -11.60 -0.66 -0.65
CA GLY A 102 -10.87 -0.80 -1.90
C GLY A 102 -9.56 -0.03 -1.88
N ALA A 103 -8.71 -0.33 -2.86
CA ALA A 103 -7.49 0.40 -3.11
C ALA A 103 -7.32 0.68 -4.60
N ALA A 104 -6.61 1.77 -4.90
CA ALA A 104 -6.26 2.13 -6.26
C ALA A 104 -4.90 2.82 -6.29
N ILE A 105 -4.03 2.41 -7.22
CA ILE A 105 -2.72 3.01 -7.47
C ILE A 105 -2.67 3.46 -8.92
N LEU A 106 -2.22 4.70 -9.14
CA LEU A 106 -1.93 5.26 -10.46
C LEU A 106 -0.43 5.49 -10.56
N GLU A 107 0.21 4.85 -11.53
CA GLU A 107 1.65 4.85 -11.70
C GLU A 107 2.03 5.32 -13.12
N ASN A 108 3.10 6.12 -13.21
CA ASN A 108 3.75 6.37 -14.47
C ASN A 108 4.66 5.19 -14.84
N VAL A 109 4.17 4.33 -15.74
CA VAL A 109 4.88 3.10 -16.18
C VAL A 109 6.25 3.32 -16.82
N ARG A 110 6.62 4.58 -17.17
CA ARG A 110 7.94 4.90 -17.71
C ARG A 110 8.96 5.24 -16.63
N THR A 111 8.51 5.79 -15.51
CA THR A 111 9.38 6.29 -14.43
C THR A 111 9.25 5.49 -13.14
N GLY A 112 8.17 4.73 -12.97
CA GLY A 112 7.82 4.06 -11.71
C GLY A 112 7.19 5.00 -10.68
N GLU A 113 6.99 6.27 -11.02
CA GLU A 113 6.46 7.26 -10.08
C GLU A 113 4.99 6.98 -9.78
N VAL A 114 4.65 6.95 -8.49
CA VAL A 114 3.26 6.90 -8.03
C VAL A 114 2.68 8.31 -8.11
N VAL A 115 1.65 8.48 -8.95
CA VAL A 115 0.95 9.75 -9.16
C VAL A 115 -0.22 9.90 -8.18
N ALA A 116 -0.86 8.78 -7.84
CA ALA A 116 -1.91 8.73 -6.83
C ALA A 116 -1.96 7.34 -6.18
N SER A 117 -2.27 7.28 -4.89
CA SER A 117 -2.47 6.04 -4.14
C SER A 117 -3.57 6.22 -3.11
N VAL A 118 -4.68 5.50 -3.29
CA VAL A 118 -5.87 5.64 -2.44
C VAL A 118 -6.16 4.30 -1.78
N SER A 119 -6.39 4.34 -0.47
CA SER A 119 -6.95 3.24 0.31
C SER A 119 -8.23 3.73 0.99
N LEU A 120 -9.31 2.96 0.84
CA LEU A 120 -10.62 3.24 1.40
C LEU A 120 -11.17 2.03 2.19
N PRO A 121 -11.86 2.25 3.32
CA PRO A 121 -12.13 3.54 3.96
C PRO A 121 -10.86 4.23 4.48
N SER A 122 -10.92 5.55 4.62
CA SER A 122 -9.81 6.39 5.09
C SER A 122 -10.21 7.12 6.37
N TYR A 123 -9.28 7.83 6.97
CA TYR A 123 -9.45 8.55 8.24
C TYR A 123 -8.81 9.94 8.15
N ASP A 124 -9.15 10.82 9.10
CA ASP A 124 -8.48 12.10 9.25
C ASP A 124 -7.21 11.92 10.08
N ASN A 125 -6.04 12.17 9.48
CA ASN A 125 -4.77 12.07 10.19
C ASN A 125 -4.60 13.14 11.27
N ASN A 126 -5.32 14.26 11.18
CA ASN A 126 -5.29 15.28 12.23
C ASN A 126 -5.83 14.76 13.56
N ALA A 127 -6.64 13.70 13.56
CA ALA A 127 -7.13 13.08 14.80
C ALA A 127 -6.01 12.48 15.67
N PHE A 128 -4.84 12.20 15.10
CA PHE A 128 -3.69 11.66 15.83
C PHE A 128 -2.73 12.74 16.35
N ILE A 129 -2.82 13.96 15.83
CA ILE A 129 -1.94 15.06 16.23
C ILE A 129 -2.28 15.50 17.65
N GLY A 130 -1.32 15.37 18.57
CA GLY A 130 -1.51 15.70 19.99
C GLY A 130 -2.28 14.64 20.79
N GLY A 131 -2.44 13.44 20.24
CA GLY A 131 -3.09 12.31 20.89
C GLY A 131 -4.55 12.14 20.46
N ILE A 132 -4.85 10.95 19.92
CA ILE A 132 -6.21 10.55 19.56
C ILE A 132 -7.03 10.18 20.80
N SER A 133 -8.32 10.50 20.81
CA SER A 133 -9.22 10.07 21.89
C SER A 133 -9.46 8.56 21.83
N GLU A 134 -9.69 7.93 22.99
CA GLU A 134 -10.00 6.51 23.07
C GLU A 134 -11.22 6.13 22.22
N ASP A 135 -12.27 6.95 22.24
CA ASP A 135 -13.50 6.73 21.47
C ASP A 135 -13.25 6.77 19.95
N GLU A 136 -12.48 7.75 19.48
CA GLU A 136 -12.17 7.88 18.05
C GLU A 136 -11.24 6.76 17.59
N TYR A 137 -10.23 6.41 18.39
CA TYR A 137 -9.36 5.29 18.10
C TYR A 137 -10.13 3.97 18.05
N ALA A 138 -11.00 3.71 19.04
CA ALA A 138 -11.85 2.53 19.09
C ALA A 138 -12.78 2.43 17.87
N ARG A 139 -13.28 3.58 17.39
CA ARG A 139 -14.06 3.65 16.14
C ARG A 139 -13.20 3.24 14.94
N LEU A 140 -12.01 3.82 14.77
CA LEU A 140 -11.13 3.56 13.62
C LEU A 140 -10.58 2.12 13.54
N ILE A 141 -10.53 1.38 14.64
CA ILE A 141 -10.14 -0.04 14.63
C ILE A 141 -11.32 -1.00 14.52
N SER A 142 -12.56 -0.50 14.52
CA SER A 142 -13.75 -1.35 14.48
C SER A 142 -14.01 -1.91 13.08
N ASP A 143 -14.50 -3.16 13.02
CA ASP A 143 -14.94 -3.78 11.77
C ASP A 143 -16.11 -3.02 11.11
N ALA A 144 -16.94 -2.36 11.93
CA ALA A 144 -18.08 -1.57 11.45
C ALA A 144 -17.66 -0.38 10.58
N GLU A 145 -16.47 0.17 10.82
CA GLU A 145 -15.88 1.25 10.01
C GLU A 145 -15.05 0.73 8.84
N GLY A 146 -14.95 -0.58 8.66
CA GLY A 146 -14.16 -1.20 7.60
C GLY A 146 -12.66 -1.03 7.80
N VAL A 147 -12.18 -0.92 9.05
CA VAL A 147 -10.75 -0.88 9.41
C VAL A 147 -9.96 0.18 8.59
N PRO A 148 -10.30 1.48 8.73
CA PRO A 148 -9.68 2.57 7.96
C PRO A 148 -8.18 2.74 8.19
N LEU A 149 -7.62 2.28 9.31
CA LEU A 149 -6.16 2.33 9.55
C LEU A 149 -5.39 1.39 8.62
N PHE A 150 -6.06 0.38 8.04
CA PHE A 150 -5.42 -0.56 7.15
C PHE A 150 -5.17 0.03 5.75
N ASN A 151 -3.90 0.21 5.39
CA ASN A 151 -3.51 0.63 4.05
C ASN A 151 -3.63 -0.52 3.04
N ARG A 152 -4.79 -0.62 2.39
CA ARG A 152 -5.09 -1.68 1.42
C ARG A 152 -4.21 -1.62 0.17
N ALA A 153 -3.64 -0.46 -0.17
CA ALA A 153 -2.85 -0.31 -1.39
C ALA A 153 -1.53 -1.10 -1.32
N ILE A 154 -0.95 -1.21 -0.14
CA ILE A 154 0.36 -1.86 0.07
C ILE A 154 0.29 -3.10 0.98
N SER A 155 -0.74 -3.20 1.84
CA SER A 155 -0.82 -4.26 2.85
C SER A 155 -1.88 -5.32 2.56
N ALA A 156 -2.82 -5.08 1.62
CA ALA A 156 -3.86 -6.06 1.31
C ALA A 156 -3.31 -7.24 0.52
N GLN A 157 -3.34 -8.42 1.13
CA GLN A 157 -3.05 -9.69 0.45
C GLN A 157 -4.35 -10.25 -0.14
N VAL A 158 -4.60 -9.95 -1.40
CA VAL A 158 -5.74 -10.47 -2.16
C VAL A 158 -5.25 -11.38 -3.29
N PRO A 159 -5.94 -12.50 -3.58
CA PRO A 159 -5.63 -13.29 -4.76
C PRO A 159 -5.69 -12.39 -6.01
N PRO A 160 -4.65 -12.35 -6.86
CA PRO A 160 -4.62 -11.46 -8.03
C PRO A 160 -5.66 -11.85 -9.10
N GLY A 161 -6.25 -13.04 -8.97
CA GLY A 161 -7.24 -13.56 -9.88
C GLY A 161 -6.71 -13.63 -11.32
N SER A 162 -7.58 -13.35 -12.28
CA SER A 162 -7.25 -13.46 -13.70
C SER A 162 -6.23 -12.43 -14.18
N MET A 163 -5.91 -11.39 -13.40
CA MET A 163 -4.84 -10.45 -13.75
C MET A 163 -3.48 -11.15 -13.86
N PHE A 164 -3.27 -12.22 -13.09
CA PHE A 164 -2.02 -12.99 -13.10
C PHE A 164 -1.79 -13.78 -14.40
N LYS A 165 -2.83 -13.97 -15.22
CA LYS A 165 -2.75 -14.71 -16.50
C LYS A 165 -1.74 -14.07 -17.47
N THR A 166 -1.55 -12.74 -17.42
CA THR A 166 -0.57 -12.06 -18.27
C THR A 166 0.87 -12.44 -17.90
N ILE A 167 1.15 -12.62 -16.62
CA ILE A 167 2.46 -13.08 -16.11
C ILE A 167 2.69 -14.53 -16.56
N VAL A 168 1.71 -15.41 -16.34
CA VAL A 168 1.77 -16.82 -16.77
C VAL A 168 1.97 -16.95 -18.28
N ALA A 169 1.24 -16.17 -19.08
CA ALA A 169 1.39 -16.15 -20.53
C ALA A 169 2.82 -15.77 -20.94
N SER A 170 3.37 -14.72 -20.30
CA SER A 170 4.71 -14.22 -20.62
C SER A 170 5.78 -15.26 -20.29
N ALA A 171 5.71 -15.87 -19.11
CA ALA A 171 6.62 -16.94 -18.70
C ALA A 171 6.53 -18.14 -19.65
N ALA A 172 5.31 -18.60 -19.97
CA ALA A 172 5.12 -19.76 -20.84
C ALA A 172 5.58 -19.53 -22.29
N LEU A 173 5.47 -18.30 -22.80
CA LEU A 173 6.06 -17.93 -24.09
C LEU A 173 7.60 -17.89 -24.03
N GLN A 174 8.16 -17.36 -22.94
CA GLN A 174 9.61 -17.24 -22.76
C GLN A 174 10.28 -18.63 -22.68
N GLU A 175 9.68 -19.56 -21.93
CA GLU A 175 10.18 -20.93 -21.79
C GLU A 175 9.83 -21.81 -23.00
N GLY A 176 9.11 -21.28 -24.00
CA GLY A 176 8.68 -22.03 -25.17
C GLY A 176 7.64 -23.12 -24.87
N ALA A 177 7.05 -23.14 -23.68
CA ALA A 177 5.99 -24.06 -23.28
C ALA A 177 4.72 -23.90 -24.13
N ILE A 178 4.48 -22.68 -24.63
CA ILE A 178 3.44 -22.37 -25.61
C ILE A 178 3.98 -21.40 -26.68
N THR A 179 3.24 -21.28 -27.78
CA THR A 179 3.40 -20.22 -28.78
C THR A 179 2.12 -19.38 -28.82
N ARG A 180 2.13 -18.29 -29.60
CA ARG A 180 0.91 -17.49 -29.85
C ARG A 180 -0.23 -18.32 -30.47
N ASP A 181 0.13 -19.34 -31.26
CA ASP A 181 -0.80 -20.18 -32.02
C ASP A 181 -1.12 -21.50 -31.31
N THR A 182 -0.61 -21.72 -30.09
CA THR A 182 -0.95 -22.91 -29.30
C THR A 182 -2.44 -22.87 -28.95
N VAL A 183 -3.18 -23.88 -29.41
CA VAL A 183 -4.63 -23.97 -29.18
C VAL A 183 -4.95 -25.00 -28.11
N PHE A 184 -5.73 -24.59 -27.11
CA PHE A 184 -6.37 -25.50 -26.16
C PHE A 184 -7.89 -25.42 -26.28
N ASN A 185 -8.55 -26.57 -26.20
CA ASN A 185 -10.01 -26.63 -26.23
C ASN A 185 -10.58 -26.42 -24.82
N SER A 186 -11.35 -25.34 -24.63
CA SER A 186 -12.08 -25.06 -23.40
C SER A 186 -13.45 -25.75 -23.42
N THR A 187 -13.56 -26.84 -22.65
CA THR A 187 -14.74 -27.69 -22.53
C THR A 187 -15.68 -27.29 -21.39
N GLY A 188 -15.45 -26.13 -20.75
CA GLY A 188 -16.18 -25.69 -19.56
C GLY A 188 -15.69 -26.34 -18.26
N VAL A 189 -15.42 -27.65 -18.28
CA VAL A 189 -14.79 -28.39 -17.17
C VAL A 189 -13.75 -29.36 -17.71
N ILE A 190 -12.61 -29.44 -17.04
CA ILE A 190 -11.61 -30.52 -17.19
C ILE A 190 -11.38 -31.20 -15.84
N TYR A 191 -10.83 -32.40 -15.85
CA TYR A 191 -10.44 -33.10 -14.63
C TYR A 191 -8.91 -33.25 -14.59
N LEU A 192 -8.33 -32.92 -13.44
CA LEU A 192 -6.89 -32.97 -13.18
C LEU A 192 -6.53 -34.22 -12.38
N GLY A 193 -5.24 -34.60 -12.39
CA GLY A 193 -4.73 -35.79 -11.73
C GLY A 193 -5.18 -37.08 -12.44
N ASP A 194 -5.64 -38.05 -11.65
CA ASP A 194 -6.23 -39.30 -12.11
C ASP A 194 -7.69 -39.16 -12.61
N GLY A 195 -8.15 -37.93 -12.83
CA GLY A 195 -9.52 -37.62 -13.24
C GLY A 195 -10.45 -37.26 -12.07
N THR A 196 -9.93 -37.13 -10.85
CA THR A 196 -10.75 -36.87 -9.66
C THR A 196 -11.08 -35.40 -9.44
N TYR A 197 -10.18 -34.48 -9.81
CA TYR A 197 -10.29 -33.08 -9.39
C TYR A 197 -10.84 -32.19 -10.51
N PRO A 198 -12.11 -31.73 -10.43
CA PRO A 198 -12.67 -30.87 -11.44
C PRO A 198 -12.02 -29.48 -11.39
N PHE A 199 -11.71 -28.94 -12.57
CA PHE A 199 -11.26 -27.57 -12.76
C PHE A 199 -12.09 -26.94 -13.89
N GLN A 200 -12.66 -25.76 -13.63
CA GLN A 200 -13.74 -25.22 -14.45
C GLN A 200 -13.51 -23.78 -14.92
N GLU A 201 -14.12 -23.47 -16.05
CA GLU A 201 -14.35 -22.10 -16.49
C GLU A 201 -15.30 -21.38 -15.55
N TYR A 202 -15.26 -20.05 -15.59
CA TYR A 202 -16.29 -19.24 -14.94
C TYR A 202 -17.67 -19.62 -15.50
N HIS A 203 -18.60 -19.98 -14.61
CA HIS A 203 -19.92 -20.54 -14.95
C HIS A 203 -19.91 -21.78 -15.86
N GLN A 204 -18.82 -22.57 -15.86
CA GLN A 204 -18.67 -23.77 -16.70
C GLN A 204 -18.89 -23.52 -18.21
N HIS A 205 -18.65 -22.29 -18.66
CA HIS A 205 -18.88 -21.91 -20.04
C HIS A 205 -17.87 -22.59 -20.98
N ALA A 206 -18.35 -23.27 -22.02
CA ALA A 206 -17.49 -23.92 -23.01
C ALA A 206 -17.14 -22.95 -24.14
N TYR A 207 -15.93 -22.38 -24.11
CA TYR A 207 -15.49 -21.42 -25.12
C TYR A 207 -15.01 -22.05 -26.44
N GLY A 208 -14.80 -23.38 -26.46
CA GLY A 208 -14.26 -24.10 -27.62
C GLY A 208 -12.74 -23.90 -27.79
N PRO A 209 -12.20 -24.02 -29.01
CA PRO A 209 -10.78 -23.84 -29.26
C PRO A 209 -10.36 -22.40 -29.01
N LEU A 210 -9.33 -22.20 -28.19
CA LEU A 210 -8.74 -20.91 -27.86
C LEU A 210 -7.23 -20.95 -28.11
N ASP A 211 -6.74 -19.95 -28.83
CA ASP A 211 -5.33 -19.57 -28.88
C ASP A 211 -4.98 -18.63 -27.70
N LEU A 212 -3.73 -18.16 -27.61
CA LEU A 212 -3.31 -17.29 -26.50
C LEU A 212 -4.10 -15.98 -26.44
N ILE A 213 -4.33 -15.35 -27.58
CA ILE A 213 -5.01 -14.04 -27.66
C ILE A 213 -6.46 -14.18 -27.20
N SER A 214 -7.18 -15.18 -27.70
CA SER A 214 -8.56 -15.46 -27.30
C SER A 214 -8.65 -16.01 -25.87
N GLY A 215 -7.66 -16.77 -25.41
CA GLY A 215 -7.53 -17.22 -24.02
C GLY A 215 -7.44 -16.05 -23.04
N ILE A 216 -6.62 -15.04 -23.34
CA ILE A 216 -6.55 -13.79 -22.56
C ILE A 216 -7.86 -13.01 -22.66
N ALA A 217 -8.36 -12.78 -23.88
CA ALA A 217 -9.55 -11.95 -24.13
C ALA A 217 -10.80 -12.49 -23.43
N LYS A 218 -10.96 -13.81 -23.37
CA LYS A 218 -12.08 -14.48 -22.67
C LYS A 218 -11.77 -14.80 -21.22
N SER A 219 -10.55 -14.49 -20.74
CA SER A 219 -10.08 -14.87 -19.41
C SER A 219 -10.31 -16.36 -19.12
N SER A 220 -9.98 -17.24 -20.06
CA SER A 220 -10.25 -18.68 -19.93
C SER A 220 -9.41 -19.31 -18.82
N ASN A 221 -10.07 -19.90 -17.83
CA ASN A 221 -9.39 -20.66 -16.78
C ASN A 221 -8.72 -21.91 -17.36
N ILE A 222 -9.40 -22.64 -18.25
CA ILE A 222 -8.90 -23.91 -18.77
C ILE A 222 -7.67 -23.70 -19.66
N TYR A 223 -7.68 -22.68 -20.53
CA TYR A 223 -6.52 -22.33 -21.35
C TYR A 223 -5.29 -22.08 -20.47
N PHE A 224 -5.45 -21.28 -19.41
CA PHE A 224 -4.35 -20.94 -18.51
C PHE A 224 -3.95 -22.10 -17.58
N CYS A 225 -4.88 -22.96 -17.19
CA CYS A 225 -4.55 -24.21 -16.49
C CYS A 225 -3.68 -25.12 -17.37
N ARG A 226 -4.06 -25.33 -18.64
CA ARG A 226 -3.25 -26.10 -19.60
C ARG A 226 -1.89 -25.46 -19.87
N THR A 227 -1.85 -24.12 -19.95
CA THR A 227 -0.59 -23.37 -20.08
C THR A 227 0.34 -23.62 -18.89
N MET A 228 -0.15 -23.58 -17.66
CA MET A 228 0.65 -23.88 -16.47
C MET A 228 1.10 -25.34 -16.41
N LEU A 229 0.24 -26.28 -16.82
CA LEU A 229 0.63 -27.70 -16.91
C LEU A 229 1.72 -27.95 -17.95
N ALA A 230 1.71 -27.19 -19.06
CA ALA A 230 2.76 -27.26 -20.09
C ALA A 230 4.07 -26.62 -19.62
N LEU A 231 3.98 -25.54 -18.83
CA LEU A 231 5.14 -24.86 -18.26
C LEU A 231 5.83 -25.71 -17.17
N GLY A 232 5.05 -26.40 -16.33
CA GLY A 232 5.56 -27.12 -15.17
C GLY A 232 5.75 -26.22 -13.94
N ILE A 233 5.99 -26.84 -12.78
CA ILE A 233 6.34 -26.17 -11.53
C ILE A 233 7.72 -26.71 -11.16
N GLU A 234 8.76 -25.92 -11.42
CA GLU A 234 10.12 -26.13 -10.89
C GLU A 234 10.53 -24.90 -10.07
#